data_AF-A0A350ILA2-F1
#
_entry.id   AF-A0A350ILA2-F1
#
_cell.length_a   1.000
_cell.length_b   1.000
_cell.length_c   1.000
_cell.angle_alpha   90.00
_cell.angle_beta   90.00
_cell.angle_gamma   90.00
#
_symmetry.space_group_name_H-M   'P 1'
#
loop_
_entity.id
_entity.type
_entity.pdbx_description
1 polymer ?
#
loop_
_entity_poly.entity_id
_entity_poly.type
_entity_poly.pdbx_seq_one_letter_code
_entity_poly.pdbx_strand_id
1 'polypeptide(L)'
;MIKQNNVVRSVAPKGIALGLASPAIFNNNLEDYVTRLNHLDVCFLYSDGLTEMHNLQNTEFGYKGIMDILNNNNFQKAQDLIDNTFGEISIFKNDQKL
;
A
#
# COMPACT_ATOMS: atom_id res chain seq x y z
N MET A 1 3.08 2.03 -2.41
CA MET A 1 3.04 3.50 -2.53
C MET A 1 4.21 4.13 -1.78
N ILE A 2 4.63 5.33 -2.17
CA ILE A 2 5.73 6.05 -1.54
C ILE A 2 5.28 7.47 -1.17
N LYS A 3 5.52 7.90 0.07
CA LYS A 3 5.34 9.29 0.52
C LYS A 3 6.71 9.93 0.70
N GLN A 4 6.98 11.02 -0.01
CA GLN A 4 8.18 11.84 0.16
C GLN A 4 7.82 13.31 0.06
N ASN A 5 8.40 14.15 0.91
CA ASN A 5 8.10 15.60 0.94
C ASN A 5 6.59 15.90 0.99
N ASN A 6 5.83 15.11 1.78
CA ASN A 6 4.36 15.15 1.85
C ASN A 6 3.60 14.89 0.53
N VAL A 7 4.27 14.33 -0.48
CA VAL A 7 3.65 13.89 -1.72
C VAL A 7 3.59 12.37 -1.75
N VAL A 8 2.39 11.82 -1.92
CA VAL A 8 2.16 10.38 -2.07
C VAL A 8 2.08 10.02 -3.54
N ARG A 9 2.80 8.97 -3.96
CA ARG A 9 2.77 8.44 -5.32
C ARG A 9 2.60 6.92 -5.35
N SER A 10 1.93 6.43 -6.37
CA SER A 10 1.92 5.01 -6.70
C SER A 10 3.25 4.61 -7.34
N VAL A 11 3.68 3.39 -7.05
CA VAL A 11 4.87 2.75 -7.63
C VAL A 11 4.45 1.34 -8.02
N ALA A 12 4.44 1.08 -9.32
CA ALA A 12 3.98 -0.18 -9.90
C ALA A 12 4.90 -0.56 -11.08
N PRO A 13 6.13 -1.03 -10.80
CA PRO A 13 7.03 -1.54 -11.83
C PRO A 13 6.40 -2.76 -12.52
N LYS A 14 6.78 -3.01 -13.78
CA LYS A 14 6.34 -4.20 -14.48
C LYS A 14 6.85 -5.48 -13.81
N GLY A 15 6.06 -6.53 -13.93
CA GLY A 15 6.38 -7.85 -13.41
C GLY A 15 5.32 -8.87 -13.80
N ILE A 16 5.61 -10.13 -13.53
CA ILE A 16 4.69 -11.26 -13.71
C ILE A 16 4.66 -12.06 -12.41
N ALA A 17 3.49 -12.61 -12.05
CA ALA A 17 3.38 -13.44 -10.86
C ALA A 17 4.28 -14.68 -10.97
N LEU A 18 4.99 -14.98 -9.88
CA LEU A 18 5.85 -16.15 -9.79
C LEU A 18 5.05 -17.43 -10.04
N GLY A 19 5.61 -18.35 -10.85
CA GLY A 19 4.97 -19.62 -11.18
C GLY A 19 4.01 -19.58 -12.39
N LEU A 20 3.72 -18.41 -12.96
CA LEU A 20 2.83 -18.27 -14.13
C LEU A 20 3.57 -18.21 -15.48
N ALA A 21 4.90 -18.04 -15.46
CA ALA A 21 5.71 -17.89 -16.66
C ALA A 21 7.02 -18.68 -16.57
N SER A 22 7.59 -18.99 -17.73
CA SER A 22 8.93 -19.59 -17.79
C SER A 22 9.98 -18.64 -17.20
N PRO A 23 11.12 -19.13 -16.70
CA PRO A 23 12.18 -18.28 -16.16
C PRO A 23 12.62 -17.17 -17.12
N ALA A 24 12.69 -17.48 -18.42
CA ALA A 24 13.05 -16.49 -19.44
C ALA A 24 12.03 -15.36 -19.58
N ILE A 25 10.73 -15.70 -19.61
CA ILE A 25 9.67 -14.69 -19.69
C ILE A 25 9.63 -13.87 -18.40
N PHE A 26 9.72 -14.51 -17.24
CA PHE A 26 9.73 -13.83 -15.93
C PHE A 26 10.90 -12.82 -15.85
N ASN A 27 12.13 -13.26 -16.11
CA ASN A 27 13.31 -12.41 -16.05
C ASN A 27 13.25 -11.24 -17.04
N ASN A 28 12.71 -11.46 -18.24
CA ASN A 28 12.61 -10.40 -19.26
C ASN A 28 11.48 -9.39 -18.99
N ASN A 29 10.57 -9.67 -18.05
CA ASN A 29 9.44 -8.79 -17.71
C ASN A 29 9.56 -8.14 -16.33
N LEU A 30 10.62 -8.46 -15.57
CA LEU A 30 10.91 -7.78 -14.31
C LEU A 30 11.50 -6.40 -14.57
N GLU A 31 10.96 -5.41 -13.87
CA GLU A 31 11.48 -4.05 -13.83
C GLU A 31 11.88 -3.70 -12.40
N ASP A 32 13.12 -3.29 -12.20
CA ASP A 32 13.59 -2.81 -10.90
C ASP A 32 13.12 -1.38 -10.68
N TYR A 33 12.59 -1.11 -9.48
CA TYR A 33 12.36 0.23 -8.99
C TYR A 33 13.32 0.56 -7.86
N VAL A 34 14.16 1.57 -8.06
CA VAL A 34 15.13 2.03 -7.06
C VAL A 34 14.82 3.46 -6.66
N THR A 35 14.76 3.73 -5.35
CA THR A 35 14.63 5.08 -4.81
C THR A 35 15.43 5.22 -3.52
N ARG A 36 15.89 6.45 -3.26
CA ARG A 36 16.46 6.82 -1.96
C ARG A 36 15.32 7.20 -1.01
N LEU A 37 15.39 6.72 0.22
CA LEU A 37 14.53 7.15 1.33
C LEU A 37 15.35 8.02 2.29
N ASN A 38 14.76 9.13 2.73
CA ASN A 38 15.31 10.01 3.75
C ASN A 38 14.46 9.92 5.03
N HIS A 39 14.88 10.64 6.08
CA HIS A 39 14.10 10.71 7.31
C HIS A 39 12.67 11.20 7.02
N LEU A 40 11.68 10.51 7.60
CA LEU A 40 10.23 10.75 7.46
C LEU A 40 9.63 10.37 6.08
N ASP A 41 10.42 9.85 5.15
CA ASP A 41 9.85 9.20 3.96
C ASP A 41 9.19 7.87 4.34
N VAL A 42 8.11 7.53 3.64
CA VAL A 42 7.36 6.28 3.88
C VAL A 42 7.35 5.43 2.61
N CYS A 43 7.70 4.16 2.77
CA CYS A 43 7.39 3.12 1.81
C CYS A 43 6.25 2.27 2.37
N PHE A 44 5.09 2.31 1.71
CA PHE A 44 3.90 1.56 2.11
C PHE A 44 3.67 0.42 1.12
N LEU A 45 3.99 -0.80 1.57
CA LEU A 45 3.83 -2.04 0.80
C LEU A 45 2.61 -2.79 1.32
N TYR A 46 1.79 -3.28 0.40
CA TYR A 46 0.53 -3.95 0.71
C TYR A 46 0.22 -4.98 -0.37
N SER A 47 -0.63 -5.94 -0.05
CA SER A 47 -1.25 -6.85 -1.01
C SER A 47 -2.64 -6.37 -1.42
N ASP A 48 -3.17 -6.96 -2.47
CA ASP A 48 -4.55 -6.79 -2.94
C ASP A 48 -5.59 -6.98 -1.82
N GLY A 49 -5.36 -7.88 -0.86
CA GLY A 49 -6.27 -8.09 0.27
C GLY A 49 -6.58 -6.84 1.11
N LEU A 50 -5.74 -5.79 1.07
CA LEU A 50 -6.08 -4.50 1.67
C LEU A 50 -6.98 -3.66 0.74
N THR A 51 -6.63 -3.57 -0.54
CA THR A 51 -7.38 -2.74 -1.49
C THR A 51 -8.75 -3.34 -1.81
N GLU A 52 -8.83 -4.65 -2.04
CA GLU A 52 -10.05 -5.40 -2.39
C GLU A 52 -10.98 -5.63 -1.19
N MET A 53 -10.64 -5.09 -0.01
CA MET A 53 -11.48 -5.17 1.17
C MET A 53 -12.74 -4.31 0.99
N HIS A 54 -13.92 -4.88 1.25
CA HIS A 54 -15.19 -4.15 1.19
C HIS A 54 -15.72 -3.79 2.59
N ASN A 55 -16.40 -2.64 2.70
CA ASN A 55 -17.21 -2.30 3.86
C ASN A 55 -18.64 -2.86 3.75
N LEU A 56 -19.49 -2.57 4.75
CA LEU A 56 -20.88 -3.03 4.80
C LEU A 56 -21.76 -2.51 3.66
N GLN A 57 -21.39 -1.39 3.05
CA GLN A 57 -22.06 -0.83 1.88
C GLN A 57 -21.51 -1.42 0.58
N ASN A 58 -20.72 -2.49 0.66
CA ASN A 58 -20.03 -3.13 -0.45
C ASN A 58 -19.09 -2.18 -1.21
N THR A 59 -18.64 -1.09 -0.57
CA THR A 59 -17.66 -0.17 -1.14
C THR A 59 -16.26 -0.71 -0.88
N GLU A 60 -15.44 -0.79 -1.92
CA GLU A 60 -14.04 -1.22 -1.85
C GLU A 60 -13.18 -0.14 -1.17
N PHE A 61 -12.21 -0.55 -0.34
CA PHE A 61 -11.26 0.37 0.31
C PHE A 61 -10.38 1.07 -0.73
N GLY A 62 -9.86 0.28 -1.67
CA GLY A 62 -9.15 0.72 -2.86
C GLY A 62 -7.91 1.57 -2.58
N TYR A 63 -7.39 2.19 -3.63
CA TYR A 63 -6.24 3.10 -3.53
C TYR A 63 -6.54 4.37 -2.75
N LYS A 64 -7.82 4.80 -2.73
CA LYS A 64 -8.26 6.01 -2.04
C LYS A 64 -8.01 5.89 -0.54
N GLY A 65 -8.39 4.78 0.10
CA GLY A 65 -8.17 4.56 1.52
C GLY A 65 -6.69 4.61 1.91
N ILE A 66 -5.81 4.05 1.09
CA ILE A 66 -4.36 4.12 1.30
C ILE A 66 -3.83 5.56 1.15
N MET A 67 -4.33 6.29 0.15
CA MET A 67 -4.00 7.71 -0.03
C MET A 67 -4.42 8.54 1.18
N ASP A 68 -5.61 8.30 1.71
CA ASP A 68 -6.15 9.03 2.86
C ASP A 68 -5.33 8.72 4.13
N ILE A 69 -4.96 7.45 4.37
CA ILE A 69 -4.03 7.06 5.46
C ILE A 69 -2.72 7.86 5.36
N LEU A 70 -2.09 7.88 4.19
CA LEU A 70 -0.77 8.47 4.01
C LEU A 70 -0.81 10.00 4.00
N ASN A 71 -1.88 10.63 3.52
CA ASN A 71 -2.00 12.10 3.47
C ASN A 71 -2.39 12.70 4.83
N ASN A 72 -3.28 12.04 5.58
CA ASN A 72 -3.85 12.61 6.80
C ASN A 72 -2.98 12.41 8.05
N ASN A 73 -1.93 11.60 7.95
CA ASN A 73 -1.09 11.22 9.07
C ASN A 73 0.39 11.55 8.84
N ASN A 74 1.05 12.02 9.90
CA ASN A 74 2.50 12.15 9.96
C ASN A 74 3.03 11.09 10.92
N PHE A 75 3.85 10.19 10.40
CA PHE A 75 4.37 9.05 11.14
C PHE A 75 5.79 9.34 11.60
N GLN A 76 6.09 9.11 12.88
CA GLN A 76 7.44 9.25 13.41
C GLN A 76 8.22 7.92 13.30
N LYS A 77 7.49 6.80 13.41
CA LYS A 77 8.01 5.44 13.25
C LYS A 77 7.04 4.57 12.47
N ALA A 78 7.56 3.48 11.91
CA ALA A 78 6.76 2.51 11.14
C ALA A 78 5.59 1.90 11.94
N GLN A 79 5.74 1.76 13.26
CA GLN A 79 4.65 1.24 14.10
C GLN A 79 3.44 2.19 14.12
N ASP A 80 3.66 3.51 14.14
CA ASP A 80 2.55 4.49 14.09
C ASP A 80 1.74 4.35 12.79
N LEU A 81 2.45 4.06 11.69
CA LEU A 81 1.83 3.80 10.40
C LEU A 81 0.96 2.54 10.42
N ILE A 82 1.47 1.47 11.03
CA ILE A 82 0.73 0.22 11.17
C ILE A 82 -0.51 0.43 12.05
N ASP A 83 -0.34 1.04 13.22
CA ASP A 83 -1.42 1.26 14.20
C ASP A 83 -2.52 2.16 13.63
N ASN A 84 -2.14 3.28 12.99
CA ASN A 84 -3.09 4.17 12.33
C ASN A 84 -3.81 3.48 11.16
N THR A 85 -3.10 2.66 10.39
CA THR A 85 -3.71 1.87 9.29
C THR A 85 -4.77 0.91 9.84
N PHE A 86 -4.47 0.20 10.92
CA PHE A 86 -5.46 -0.69 11.54
C PHE A 86 -6.65 0.09 12.13
N GLY A 87 -6.42 1.27 12.70
CA GLY A 87 -7.48 2.17 13.14
C GLY A 87 -8.43 2.56 12.01
N GLU A 88 -7.88 3.04 10.89
CA GLU A 88 -8.65 3.43 9.70
C GLU A 88 -9.41 2.25 9.08
N ILE A 89 -8.79 1.05 9.03
CA ILE A 89 -9.46 -0.17 8.58
C ILE A 89 -10.65 -0.52 9.49
N SER A 90 -10.47 -0.39 10.81
CA SER A 90 -11.52 -0.70 11.79
C SER A 90 -12.70 0.26 11.67
N ILE A 91 -12.42 1.55 11.49
CA ILE A 91 -13.42 2.59 11.22
C ILE A 91 -14.13 2.30 9.89
N PHE A 92 -13.38 2.01 8.83
CA PHE A 92 -13.94 1.72 7.50
C PHE A 92 -14.87 0.49 7.51
N LYS A 93 -14.52 -0.54 8.28
CA LYS A 93 -15.35 -1.74 8.46
C LYS A 93 -16.53 -1.57 9.42
N ASN A 94 -16.69 -0.41 10.09
CA ASN A 94 -17.68 -0.20 11.15
C ASN A 94 -17.56 -1.23 12.31
N ASP A 95 -16.38 -1.38 12.91
CA ASP A 95 -16.15 -2.24 14.10
C ASP A 95 -16.38 -3.76 13.91
N GLN A 96 -16.37 -4.26 12.68
CA GLN A 96 -16.19 -5.70 12.48
C GLN A 96 -14.75 -6.07 12.86
N LYS A 97 -14.59 -6.81 13.97
CA LYS A 97 -13.28 -7.34 14.42
C LYS A 97 -12.59 -8.09 13.28
N LEU A 98 -11.29 -7.80 13.11
CA LEU A 98 -10.36 -8.59 12.31
C LEU A 98 -10.23 -10.02 12.86
#